data_AF-A0A5D9C470-F1
#
_entry.id   AF-A0A5D9C470-F1
#
_cell.length_a   1.000
_cell.length_b   1.000
_cell.length_c   1.000
_cell.angle_alpha   90.00
_cell.angle_beta   90.00
_cell.angle_gamma   90.00
#
_symmetry.space_group_name_H-M   'P 1'
#
loop_
_entity.id
_entity.type
_entity.pdbx_description
1 polymer ?
#
loop_
_entity_poly.entity_id
_entity_poly.type
_entity_poly.pdbx_seq_one_letter_code
_entity_poly.pdbx_strand_id
1 'polypeptide(L)'
;MNAPTFAQDAPAHALDGFHAEFAEFARWMLDERRRAWPAMVDAGKMTEQVRAQRYRMMEAIEAIWLGAADLGEAGWLYAFNDIGRDDLLVELATTIKGAQAKREAAPDDRLAADRHEALLAMHWWISRFADRRNFVICRALTLRADTIDLQLAFAAQRDGTAERKAA
;
A
#
# COMPACT_ATOMS: atom_id res chain seq x y z
N MET A 1 -9.93 23.45 -19.18
CA MET A 1 -9.04 22.61 -18.35
C MET A 1 -9.79 21.33 -18.07
N ASN A 2 -9.39 20.22 -18.68
CA ASN A 2 -10.07 18.94 -18.54
C ASN A 2 -9.67 18.30 -17.21
N ALA A 3 -10.65 17.81 -16.45
CA ALA A 3 -10.40 17.02 -15.25
C ALA A 3 -9.59 15.77 -15.63
N PRO A 4 -8.55 15.38 -14.86
CA PRO A 4 -7.74 14.23 -15.19
C PRO A 4 -8.60 12.96 -15.13
N THR A 5 -8.62 12.23 -16.25
CA THR A 5 -9.34 10.97 -16.45
C THR A 5 -8.80 9.91 -15.49
N PHE A 6 -9.67 9.41 -14.61
CA PHE A 6 -9.31 8.63 -13.42
C PHE A 6 -8.82 7.18 -13.67
N ALA A 7 -8.68 6.74 -14.94
CA ALA A 7 -8.65 5.32 -15.28
C ALA A 7 -7.43 4.80 -16.08
N GLN A 8 -6.52 5.65 -16.57
CA GLN A 8 -5.57 5.19 -17.60
C GLN A 8 -4.30 4.47 -17.10
N ASP A 9 -3.91 4.58 -15.82
CA ASP A 9 -2.61 4.05 -15.32
C ASP A 9 -2.67 3.38 -13.93
N ALA A 10 -3.84 2.92 -13.47
CA ALA A 10 -3.94 2.23 -12.18
C ALA A 10 -3.47 0.76 -12.31
N PRO A 11 -2.61 0.25 -11.40
CA PRO A 11 -2.32 -1.18 -11.29
C PRO A 11 -3.62 -1.99 -11.12
N ALA A 12 -3.69 -3.24 -11.56
CA ALA A 12 -4.94 -4.00 -11.49
C ALA A 12 -5.40 -4.15 -10.02
N HIS A 13 -4.47 -4.42 -9.10
CA HIS A 13 -4.71 -4.42 -7.65
C HIS A 13 -5.19 -3.06 -7.07
N ALA A 14 -5.08 -1.95 -7.79
CA ALA A 14 -5.60 -0.65 -7.35
C ALA A 14 -7.03 -0.38 -7.83
N LEU A 15 -7.50 -1.11 -8.84
CA LEU A 15 -8.85 -0.98 -9.42
C LEU A 15 -9.89 -1.82 -8.66
N ASP A 16 -9.47 -2.89 -7.99
CA ASP A 16 -10.35 -3.84 -7.28
C ASP A 16 -10.72 -3.42 -5.85
N GLY A 17 -10.10 -2.37 -5.31
CA GLY A 17 -10.44 -1.80 -4.01
C GLY A 17 -9.29 -1.75 -3.02
N PHE A 18 -9.64 -1.59 -1.75
CA PHE A 18 -8.72 -1.75 -0.65
C PHE A 18 -8.84 -3.18 -0.13
N HIS A 19 -7.72 -3.89 0.02
CA HIS A 19 -7.69 -5.27 0.48
C HIS A 19 -6.91 -5.36 1.80
N ALA A 20 -7.41 -6.16 2.75
CA ALA A 20 -6.70 -6.43 4.01
C ALA A 20 -5.28 -6.99 3.79
N GLU A 21 -5.06 -7.65 2.64
CA GLU A 21 -3.76 -8.12 2.19
C GLU A 21 -2.70 -7.01 2.09
N PHE A 22 -3.08 -5.74 1.84
CA PHE A 22 -2.13 -4.63 1.87
C PHE A 22 -1.58 -4.38 3.28
N ALA A 23 -2.40 -4.58 4.31
CA ALA A 23 -1.97 -4.44 5.70
C ALA A 23 -1.04 -5.59 6.10
N GLU A 24 -1.38 -6.83 5.72
CA GLU A 24 -0.53 -8.00 5.95
C GLU A 24 0.81 -7.87 5.21
N PHE A 25 0.77 -7.40 3.97
CA PHE A 25 1.95 -7.18 3.16
C PHE A 25 2.84 -6.05 3.72
N ALA A 26 2.24 -4.95 4.17
CA ALA A 26 2.99 -3.88 4.84
C ALA A 26 3.72 -4.36 6.09
N ARG A 27 3.05 -5.19 6.92
CA ARG A 27 3.67 -5.83 8.09
C ARG A 27 4.80 -6.77 7.69
N TRP A 28 4.55 -7.66 6.72
CA TRP A 28 5.57 -8.58 6.23
C TRP A 28 6.81 -7.83 5.71
N MET A 29 6.59 -6.71 5.01
CA MET A 29 7.69 -5.87 4.53
C MET A 29 8.50 -5.35 5.71
N LEU A 30 7.87 -4.73 6.71
CA LEU A 30 8.55 -4.23 7.91
C LEU A 30 9.38 -5.33 8.60
N ASP A 31 8.82 -6.52 8.76
CA ASP A 31 9.52 -7.66 9.35
C ASP A 31 10.72 -8.14 8.50
N GLU A 32 10.61 -8.11 7.17
CA GLU A 32 11.76 -8.37 6.28
C GLU A 32 12.89 -7.36 6.55
N ARG A 33 12.56 -6.06 6.67
CA ARG A 33 13.56 -5.01 6.92
C ARG A 33 14.15 -5.12 8.32
N ARG A 34 13.34 -5.49 9.33
CA ARG A 34 13.80 -5.75 10.71
C ARG A 34 14.87 -6.84 10.75
N ARG A 35 14.72 -7.87 9.93
CA ARG A 35 15.73 -8.94 9.77
C ARG A 35 16.93 -8.51 8.94
N ALA A 36 16.72 -7.81 7.83
CA ALA A 36 17.76 -7.58 6.82
C ALA A 36 18.66 -6.36 7.09
N TRP A 37 18.11 -5.24 7.56
CA TRP A 37 18.87 -4.00 7.66
C TRP A 37 19.95 -3.95 8.75
N PRO A 38 19.87 -4.67 9.90
CA PRO A 38 20.99 -4.74 10.83
C PRO A 38 22.27 -5.24 10.15
N ALA A 39 22.17 -6.32 9.36
CA ALA A 39 23.30 -6.85 8.59
C ALA A 39 23.81 -5.86 7.52
N MET A 40 22.97 -4.98 6.99
CA MET A 40 23.41 -3.92 6.08
C MET A 40 24.21 -2.83 6.79
N VAL A 41 23.85 -2.51 8.04
CA VAL A 41 24.60 -1.59 8.89
C VAL A 41 25.95 -2.20 9.26
N ASP A 42 25.97 -3.45 9.71
CA ASP A 42 27.19 -4.17 10.05
C ASP A 42 28.15 -4.28 8.85
N ALA A 43 27.61 -4.45 7.65
CA ALA A 43 28.38 -4.49 6.40
C ALA A 43 28.80 -3.10 5.87
N GLY A 44 28.48 -2.01 6.58
CA GLY A 44 28.81 -0.63 6.17
C GLY A 44 28.04 -0.14 4.93
N LYS A 45 26.99 -0.85 4.51
CA LYS A 45 26.15 -0.50 3.34
C LYS A 45 25.06 0.51 3.67
N MET A 46 24.84 0.79 4.95
CA MET A 46 23.85 1.72 5.49
C MET A 46 24.36 2.27 6.82
N THR A 47 24.11 3.53 7.13
CA THR A 47 24.39 4.06 8.48
C THR A 47 23.23 3.75 9.42
N GLU A 48 23.50 3.70 10.72
CA GLU A 48 22.46 3.49 11.74
C GLU A 48 21.37 4.57 11.70
N GLN A 49 21.75 5.82 11.44
CA GLN A 49 20.82 6.93 11.25
C GLN A 49 19.88 6.69 10.06
N VAL A 50 20.41 6.24 8.93
CA VAL A 50 19.60 5.92 7.74
C VAL A 50 18.68 4.74 8.03
N ARG A 51 19.18 3.71 8.73
CA ARG A 51 18.36 2.56 9.15
C ARG A 51 17.17 3.01 9.99
N ALA A 52 17.42 3.79 11.04
CA ALA A 52 16.39 4.28 11.95
C ALA A 52 15.34 5.13 11.21
N GLN A 53 15.78 6.05 10.34
CA GLN A 53 14.88 6.90 9.57
C GLN A 53 13.99 6.08 8.62
N ARG A 54 14.57 5.12 7.90
CA ARG A 54 13.81 4.26 6.99
C ARG A 54 12.89 3.30 7.74
N TYR A 55 13.26 2.86 8.95
CA TYR A 55 12.36 2.06 9.79
C TYR A 55 11.12 2.84 10.15
N ARG A 56 11.27 4.09 10.59
CA ARG A 56 10.11 4.93 10.91
C ARG A 56 9.18 5.12 9.71
N MET A 57 9.71 5.27 8.50
CA MET A 57 8.87 5.31 7.28
C MET A 57 8.13 3.99 7.05
N MET A 58 8.78 2.84 7.23
CA MET A 58 8.14 1.53 7.10
C MET A 58 7.07 1.29 8.16
N GLU A 59 7.29 1.73 9.40
CA GLU A 59 6.29 1.69 10.48
C GLU A 59 5.09 2.59 10.18
N ALA A 60 5.32 3.77 9.60
CA ALA A 60 4.24 4.65 9.16
C ALA A 60 3.43 4.04 8.01
N ILE A 61 4.09 3.40 7.04
CA ILE A 61 3.42 2.65 5.97
C ILE A 61 2.54 1.55 6.60
N GLU A 62 3.10 0.70 7.47
CA GLU A 62 2.33 -0.35 8.16
C GLU A 62 1.13 0.23 8.91
N ALA A 63 1.32 1.29 9.70
CA ALA A 63 0.25 1.92 10.47
C ALA A 63 -0.88 2.46 9.58
N ILE A 64 -0.57 3.05 8.42
CA ILE A 64 -1.57 3.53 7.45
C ILE A 64 -2.41 2.36 6.92
N TRP A 65 -1.78 1.25 6.53
CA TRP A 65 -2.51 0.13 5.95
C TRP A 65 -3.27 -0.67 7.02
N LEU A 66 -2.73 -0.82 8.24
CA LEU A 66 -3.46 -1.41 9.36
C LEU A 66 -4.67 -0.56 9.77
N GLY A 67 -4.49 0.77 9.86
CA GLY A 67 -5.59 1.67 10.17
C GLY A 67 -6.66 1.68 9.07
N ALA A 68 -6.24 1.61 7.81
CA ALA A 68 -7.17 1.56 6.69
C ALA A 68 -7.99 0.26 6.65
N ALA A 69 -7.43 -0.84 7.16
CA ALA A 69 -8.09 -2.14 7.29
C ALA A 69 -8.87 -2.32 8.62
N ASP A 70 -8.94 -1.30 9.48
CA ASP A 70 -9.50 -1.41 10.84
C ASP A 70 -8.82 -2.50 11.70
N LEU A 71 -7.53 -2.74 11.45
CA LEU A 71 -6.69 -3.73 12.16
C LEU A 71 -5.68 -3.08 13.13
N GLY A 72 -5.65 -1.76 13.21
CA GLY A 72 -4.69 -0.99 14.00
C GLY A 72 -5.33 -0.25 15.17
N GLU A 73 -4.56 0.04 16.22
CA GLU A 73 -5.01 0.93 17.28
C GLU A 73 -5.07 2.38 16.77
N ALA A 74 -6.17 3.07 17.05
CA ALA A 74 -6.40 4.46 16.60
C ALA A 74 -5.28 5.44 17.02
N GLY A 75 -4.51 5.13 18.05
CA GLY A 75 -3.40 5.95 18.55
C GLY A 75 -2.11 5.89 17.71
N TRP A 76 -1.87 4.82 16.95
CA TRP A 76 -0.57 4.58 16.33
C TRP A 76 -0.25 5.54 15.18
N LEU A 77 -1.26 5.98 14.43
CA LEU A 77 -1.08 6.94 13.34
C LEU A 77 -0.56 8.30 13.82
N TYR A 78 -0.87 8.70 15.06
CA TYR A 78 -0.41 9.96 15.62
C TYR A 78 1.10 9.96 15.87
N ALA A 79 1.70 8.80 16.11
CA ALA A 79 3.14 8.64 16.31
C ALA A 79 3.96 8.92 15.05
N PHE A 80 3.32 9.05 13.88
CA PHE A 80 3.97 9.27 12.58
C PHE A 80 3.50 10.55 11.90
N ASN A 81 2.87 11.48 12.62
CA ASN A 81 2.38 12.74 12.03
C ASN A 81 3.48 13.65 11.46
N ASP A 82 4.73 13.41 11.83
CA ASP A 82 5.90 14.12 11.33
C ASP A 82 6.41 13.57 9.99
N ILE A 83 5.98 12.38 9.59
CA ILE A 83 6.37 11.75 8.31
C ILE A 83 5.38 12.18 7.24
N GLY A 84 5.87 12.89 6.22
CA GLY A 84 5.05 13.37 5.13
C GLY A 84 4.77 12.31 4.08
N ARG A 85 3.69 12.51 3.32
CA ARG A 85 3.36 11.69 2.13
C ARG A 85 4.56 11.46 1.21
N ASP A 86 5.32 12.50 0.91
CA ASP A 86 6.43 12.41 -0.05
C ASP A 86 7.55 11.50 0.47
N ASP A 87 7.80 11.47 1.78
CA ASP A 87 8.74 10.55 2.41
C ASP A 87 8.30 9.10 2.24
N LEU A 88 6.99 8.83 2.44
CA LEU A 88 6.40 7.50 2.23
C LEU A 88 6.53 7.06 0.77
N LEU A 89 6.27 7.96 -0.18
CA LEU A 89 6.39 7.66 -1.61
C LEU A 89 7.84 7.36 -2.01
N VAL A 90 8.82 8.07 -1.45
CA VAL A 90 10.25 7.79 -1.67
C VAL A 90 10.63 6.40 -1.15
N GLU A 91 10.18 6.03 0.05
CA GLU A 91 10.46 4.71 0.61
C GLU A 91 9.78 3.59 -0.20
N LEU A 92 8.52 3.80 -0.61
CA LEU A 92 7.79 2.87 -1.49
C LEU A 92 8.46 2.74 -2.86
N ALA A 93 8.88 3.83 -3.50
CA ALA A 93 9.59 3.80 -4.77
C ALA A 93 10.92 3.04 -4.66
N THR A 94 11.64 3.21 -3.54
CA THR A 94 12.86 2.46 -3.27
C THR A 94 12.57 0.96 -3.13
N THR A 95 11.50 0.62 -2.43
CA THR A 95 11.05 -0.77 -2.27
C THR A 95 10.58 -1.39 -3.60
N ILE A 96 9.86 -0.64 -4.44
CA ILE A 96 9.43 -1.06 -5.79
C ILE A 96 10.64 -1.40 -6.65
N LYS A 97 11.68 -0.54 -6.68
CA LYS A 97 12.92 -0.83 -7.43
C LYS A 97 13.56 -2.15 -7.01
N GLY A 98 13.59 -2.43 -5.71
CA GLY A 98 14.10 -3.70 -5.18
C GLY A 98 13.23 -4.91 -5.59
N ALA A 99 11.90 -4.77 -5.54
CA ALA A 99 10.98 -5.81 -5.97
C ALA A 99 11.05 -6.08 -7.48
N GLN A 100 11.19 -5.03 -8.30
CA GLN A 100 11.38 -5.14 -9.75
C GLN A 100 12.67 -5.91 -10.07
N ALA A 101 13.79 -5.59 -9.40
CA ALA A 101 15.04 -6.33 -9.59
C ALA A 101 14.93 -7.82 -9.19
N LYS A 102 14.21 -8.12 -8.09
CA LYS A 102 13.93 -9.52 -7.70
C LYS A 102 13.08 -10.25 -8.75
N ARG A 103 12.06 -9.57 -9.31
CA ARG A 103 11.20 -10.10 -10.37
C ARG A 103 11.95 -10.35 -11.66
N GLU A 104 12.83 -9.44 -12.07
CA GLU A 104 13.69 -9.63 -13.26
C GLU A 104 14.64 -10.81 -13.10
N ALA A 105 15.14 -11.05 -11.89
CA ALA A 105 15.99 -12.20 -11.60
C ALA A 105 15.24 -13.54 -11.55
N ALA A 106 13.92 -13.53 -11.30
CA ALA A 106 13.07 -14.71 -11.20
C ALA A 106 11.71 -14.46 -11.88
N PRO A 107 11.64 -14.42 -13.22
CA PRO A 107 10.44 -13.99 -13.94
C PRO A 107 9.22 -14.91 -13.79
N ASP A 108 9.44 -16.19 -13.48
CA ASP A 108 8.37 -17.18 -13.26
C ASP A 108 7.86 -17.22 -11.81
N ASP A 109 8.46 -16.43 -10.90
CA ASP A 109 8.00 -16.33 -9.51
C ASP A 109 6.74 -15.47 -9.42
N ARG A 110 5.59 -16.14 -9.41
CA ARG A 110 4.27 -15.49 -9.27
C ARG A 110 4.17 -14.66 -8.00
N LEU A 111 4.72 -15.14 -6.88
CA LEU A 111 4.66 -14.40 -5.62
C LEU A 111 5.47 -13.11 -5.69
N ALA A 112 6.60 -13.10 -6.41
CA ALA A 112 7.36 -11.88 -6.65
C ALA A 112 6.60 -10.90 -7.55
N ALA A 113 5.85 -11.39 -8.54
CA ALA A 113 5.00 -10.56 -9.39
C ALA A 113 3.85 -9.91 -8.60
N ASP A 114 3.11 -10.70 -7.80
CA ASP A 114 1.97 -10.22 -7.01
C ASP A 114 2.42 -9.16 -5.98
N ARG A 115 3.55 -9.40 -5.31
CA ARG A 115 4.14 -8.42 -4.36
C ARG A 115 4.57 -7.14 -5.05
N HIS A 116 5.12 -7.23 -6.25
CA HIS A 116 5.50 -6.04 -7.02
C HIS A 116 4.25 -5.24 -7.42
N GLU A 117 3.19 -5.92 -7.84
CA GLU A 117 1.92 -5.27 -8.15
C GLU A 117 1.27 -4.61 -6.94
N ALA A 118 1.26 -5.29 -5.79
CA ALA A 118 0.77 -4.73 -4.53
C ALA A 118 1.52 -3.45 -4.14
N LEU A 119 2.85 -3.41 -4.31
CA LEU A 119 3.65 -2.20 -4.07
C LEU A 119 3.25 -1.04 -4.98
N LEU A 120 3.03 -1.31 -6.27
CA LEU A 120 2.57 -0.30 -7.21
C LEU A 120 1.19 0.24 -6.79
N ALA A 121 0.28 -0.63 -6.35
CA ALA A 121 -1.04 -0.23 -5.87
C ALA A 121 -0.94 0.64 -4.60
N MET A 122 -0.14 0.23 -3.61
CA MET A 122 0.09 1.01 -2.39
C MET A 122 0.66 2.40 -2.69
N HIS A 123 1.66 2.46 -3.58
CA HIS A 123 2.24 3.73 -4.03
C HIS A 123 1.20 4.60 -4.76
N TRP A 124 0.45 4.03 -5.70
CA TRP A 124 -0.60 4.74 -6.44
C TRP A 124 -1.63 5.35 -5.48
N TRP A 125 -2.13 4.56 -4.53
CA TRP A 125 -3.10 5.00 -3.54
C TRP A 125 -2.59 6.18 -2.71
N ILE A 126 -1.38 6.07 -2.13
CA ILE A 126 -0.78 7.15 -1.34
C ILE A 126 -0.55 8.41 -2.20
N SER A 127 -0.17 8.25 -3.47
CA SER A 127 0.12 9.39 -4.37
C SER A 127 -1.09 10.26 -4.69
N ARG A 128 -2.31 9.72 -4.56
CA ARG A 128 -3.55 10.43 -4.92
C ARG A 128 -4.03 11.40 -3.85
N PHE A 129 -3.53 11.29 -2.62
CA PHE A 129 -3.94 12.16 -1.54
C PHE A 129 -3.10 13.44 -1.54
N ALA A 130 -3.77 14.59 -1.62
CA ALA A 130 -3.11 15.89 -1.66
C ALA A 130 -2.56 16.32 -0.29
N ASP A 131 -3.06 15.75 0.80
CA ASP A 131 -2.67 16.08 2.18
C ASP A 131 -1.41 15.33 2.61
N ARG A 132 -0.62 15.97 3.48
CA ARG A 132 0.62 15.44 4.05
C ARG A 132 0.42 14.63 5.33
N ARG A 133 -0.76 14.64 5.94
CA ARG A 133 -0.99 13.96 7.22
C ARG A 133 -1.43 12.51 7.05
N ASN A 134 -0.71 11.59 7.69
CA ASN A 134 -0.93 10.14 7.60
C ASN A 134 -2.32 9.70 8.07
N PHE A 135 -2.89 10.37 9.09
CA PHE A 135 -4.28 10.12 9.50
C PHE A 135 -5.31 10.45 8.40
N VAL A 136 -5.08 11.51 7.62
CA VAL A 136 -5.97 11.91 6.52
C VAL A 136 -5.88 10.89 5.38
N ILE A 137 -4.66 10.44 5.06
CA ILE A 137 -4.43 9.37 4.07
C ILE A 137 -5.14 8.09 4.50
N CYS A 138 -4.92 7.63 5.74
CA CYS A 138 -5.57 6.44 6.29
C CYS A 138 -7.10 6.53 6.22
N ARG A 139 -7.70 7.62 6.72
CA ARG A 139 -9.16 7.78 6.73
C ARG A 139 -9.74 7.85 5.32
N ALA A 140 -9.01 8.45 4.39
CA ALA A 140 -9.44 8.52 2.99
C ALA A 140 -9.33 7.16 2.28
N LEU A 141 -8.36 6.32 2.66
CA LEU A 141 -8.28 4.92 2.23
C LEU A 141 -9.45 4.10 2.76
N THR A 142 -9.78 4.20 4.06
CA THR A 142 -10.95 3.50 4.64
C THR A 142 -12.25 3.87 3.93
N LEU A 143 -12.52 5.16 3.73
CA LEU A 143 -13.75 5.59 3.05
C LEU A 143 -13.83 5.13 1.59
N ARG A 144 -12.68 5.01 0.92
CA ARG A 144 -12.59 4.46 -0.45
C ARG A 144 -12.82 2.95 -0.48
N ALA A 145 -12.30 2.22 0.52
CA ALA A 145 -12.56 0.79 0.71
C ALA A 145 -14.07 0.53 0.78
N ASP A 146 -14.74 1.21 1.72
CA ASP A 146 -16.18 1.08 1.94
C ASP A 146 -17.00 1.40 0.68
N THR A 147 -16.57 2.42 -0.08
CA THR A 147 -17.27 2.84 -1.30
C THR A 147 -17.15 1.80 -2.41
N ILE A 148 -15.98 1.17 -2.56
CA ILE A 148 -15.75 0.15 -3.59
C ILE A 148 -16.48 -1.15 -3.23
N ASP A 149 -16.44 -1.57 -1.96
CA ASP A 149 -17.18 -2.74 -1.47
C ASP A 149 -18.68 -2.61 -1.71
N LEU A 150 -19.24 -1.42 -1.46
CA LEU A 150 -20.64 -1.13 -1.75
C LEU A 150 -20.94 -1.20 -3.26
N GLN A 151 -20.06 -0.66 -4.11
CA GLN A 151 -20.24 -0.70 -5.56
C GLN A 151 -20.22 -2.14 -6.11
N LEU A 152 -19.29 -2.97 -5.62
CA LEU A 152 -19.20 -4.39 -5.98
C LEU A 152 -20.42 -5.18 -5.51
N ALA A 153 -20.89 -4.95 -4.27
CA ALA A 153 -22.11 -5.58 -3.76
C ALA A 153 -23.36 -5.21 -4.58
N PHE A 154 -23.47 -3.95 -5.02
CA PHE A 154 -24.55 -3.52 -5.90
C PHE A 154 -24.47 -4.15 -7.29
N ALA A 155 -23.27 -4.31 -7.86
CA ALA A 155 -23.09 -4.98 -9.14
C ALA A 155 -23.51 -6.46 -9.06
N ALA A 156 -23.04 -7.19 -8.04
CA ALA A 156 -23.40 -8.59 -7.82
C ALA A 156 -24.92 -8.81 -7.62
N GLN A 157 -25.60 -7.88 -6.93
CA GLN A 157 -27.06 -7.94 -6.80
C GLN A 157 -27.78 -7.72 -8.14
N ARG A 158 -27.27 -6.84 -9.01
CA ARG A 158 -27.88 -6.61 -10.33
C ARG A 158 -27.73 -7.83 -11.24
N ASP A 159 -26.58 -8.48 -11.22
CA ASP A 159 -26.31 -9.66 -12.05
C ASP A 159 -27.11 -10.87 -11.57
N GLY A 160 -27.16 -11.13 -10.25
CA GLY A 160 -27.98 -12.20 -9.68
C GLY A 160 -29.50 -11.96 -9.75
N THR A 161 -29.93 -10.73 -10.05
CA THR A 161 -31.34 -10.40 -10.34
C THR A 161 -31.67 -10.57 -11.83
N ALA A 162 -30.69 -10.37 -12.72
CA ALA A 162 -30.82 -10.62 -14.15
C ALA A 162 -30.92 -12.12 -14.45
N GLU A 163 -30.11 -12.95 -13.80
CA GLU A 163 -30.17 -14.42 -13.95
C GLU A 163 -31.50 -15.01 -13.46
N ARG A 164 -32.05 -14.50 -12.35
CA ARG A 164 -33.36 -14.93 -11.82
C ARG A 164 -34.56 -14.50 -12.65
N LYS A 165 -34.43 -13.48 -13.50
CA LYS A 165 -35.49 -13.08 -14.45
C LYS A 165 -35.42 -13.83 -15.78
N ALA A 166 -34.30 -14.51 -16.05
CA ALA A 166 -34.07 -15.26 -17.29
C ALA A 166 -34.36 -16.78 -17.14
N ALA A 167 -34.65 -17.25 -15.93
CA ALA A 167 -35.08 -18.61 -15.60
C ALA A 167 -36.61 -18.66 -15.39
#